data_AF-A0A6G7C0G5-F1
#
_entry.id   AF-A0A6G7C0G5-F1
#
_cell.length_a   1.000
_cell.length_b   1.000
_cell.length_c   1.000
_cell.angle_alpha   90.00
_cell.angle_beta   90.00
_cell.angle_gamma   90.00
#
_symmetry.space_group_name_H-M   'P 1'
#
loop_
_entity.id
_entity.type
_entity.pdbx_description
1 polymer ?
#
loop_
_entity_poly.entity_id
_entity_poly.type
_entity_poly.pdbx_seq_one_letter_code
_entity_poly.pdbx_strand_id
1 'polypeptide(L)' 'MEQQEAIDLIGKAIPQRASPQLWADLGCGRGTFTGALAHLLPKGSHIYMQ' A
#
# COMPACT_ATOMS: atom_id res chain seq x y z
N MET A 1 2.45 7.07 14.17
CA MET A 1 1.57 7.19 13.01
C MET A 1 0.62 6.03 13.06
N GLU A 2 -0.65 6.33 13.09
CA GLU A 2 -1.72 5.34 13.07
C GLU A 2 -1.95 4.83 11.64
N GLN A 3 -2.55 3.65 11.51
CA GLN A 3 -2.77 3.01 10.20
C GLN A 3 -3.61 3.88 9.26
N GLN A 4 -4.64 4.55 9.78
CA GLN A 4 -5.53 5.40 8.99
C GLN A 4 -4.81 6.65 8.49
N GLU A 5 -3.93 7.26 9.30
CA GLU A 5 -3.14 8.42 8.89
C GLU A 5 -2.23 8.08 7.69
N ALA A 6 -1.65 6.88 7.70
CA ALA A 6 -0.83 6.39 6.60
C ALA A 6 -1.63 6.18 5.30
N ILE A 7 -2.85 5.63 5.42
CA ILE A 7 -3.78 5.43 4.30
C ILE A 7 -4.16 6.78 3.68
N ASP A 8 -4.54 7.75 4.52
CA ASP A 8 -4.96 9.07 4.06
C ASP A 8 -3.81 9.82 3.39
N LEU A 9 -2.57 9.66 3.89
CA LEU A 9 -1.39 10.29 3.33
C LEU A 9 -1.08 9.81 1.91
N ILE A 10 -1.15 8.50 1.63
CA ILE A 10 -0.78 7.93 0.34
C ILE A 10 -1.96 7.69 -0.62
N GLY A 11 -3.21 7.79 -0.12
CA GLY A 11 -4.41 7.36 -0.85
C GLY A 11 -4.59 7.99 -2.23
N LYS A 12 -4.19 9.26 -2.40
CA LYS A 12 -4.25 9.96 -3.70
C LYS A 12 -3.12 9.59 -4.67
N ALA A 13 -2.02 9.03 -4.15
CA ALA A 13 -0.88 8.62 -4.96
C ALA A 13 -1.07 7.21 -5.56
N ILE A 14 -1.95 6.40 -4.97
CA ILE A 14 -2.22 5.03 -5.45
C ILE A 14 -3.30 5.06 -6.54
N PRO A 15 -3.00 4.65 -7.78
CA PRO A 15 -3.98 4.60 -8.84
C PRO A 15 -5.13 3.65 -8.50
N GLN A 16 -6.35 4.20 -8.49
CA GLN A 16 -7.58 3.43 -8.28
C GLN A 16 -7.91 2.65 -9.55
N ARG A 17 -7.25 1.49 -9.71
CA ARG A 17 -7.47 0.56 -10.82
C ARG A 17 -8.30 -0.62 -10.34
N ALA A 18 -9.17 -1.17 -11.20
CA ALA A 18 -9.96 -2.35 -10.86
C ALA A 18 -9.15 -3.66 -10.91
N SER A 19 -8.04 -3.69 -11.65
CA SER A 19 -7.20 -4.88 -11.81
C SER A 19 -6.18 -5.02 -10.67
N PRO A 20 -5.84 -6.26 -10.25
CA PRO A 20 -4.74 -6.53 -9.33
C PRO A 20 -3.44 -5.85 -9.77
N GLN A 21 -2.65 -5.40 -8.79
CA GLN A 21 -1.40 -4.67 -9.03
C GLN A 21 -0.21 -5.34 -8.35
N LEU A 22 0.99 -5.05 -8.86
CA LEU A 22 2.25 -5.51 -8.31
C LEU A 22 3.07 -4.31 -7.84
N TRP A 23 3.48 -4.33 -6.58
CA TRP A 23 4.24 -3.24 -5.97
C TRP A 23 5.47 -3.77 -5.26
N ALA A 24 6.51 -2.93 -5.18
CA ALA A 24 7.69 -3.19 -4.37
C ALA A 24 7.77 -2.15 -3.25
N ASP A 25 7.92 -2.61 -2.01
CA ASP A 25 8.20 -1.78 -0.85
C ASP A 25 9.71 -1.81 -0.57
N LEU A 26 10.38 -0.69 -0.87
CA LEU A 26 11.84 -0.54 -0.79
C LEU A 26 12.31 0.04 0.56
N GLY A 27 11.45 0.07 1.57
CA GLY A 27 11.75 0.63 2.88
C GLY A 27 10.74 0.24 3.93
N CYS A 28 10.37 -1.05 3.99
CA CYS A 28 9.16 -1.49 4.69
C CYS A 28 9.21 -1.21 6.21
N GLY A 29 10.39 -1.11 6.82
CA GLY A 29 10.56 -0.70 8.22
C GLY A 29 9.62 -1.46 9.15
N ARG A 30 8.74 -0.74 9.87
CA ARG A 30 7.71 -1.32 10.76
C ARG A 30 6.43 -1.78 10.04
N GLY A 31 6.34 -1.63 8.72
CA GLY A 31 5.24 -2.08 7.87
C GLY A 31 4.03 -1.13 7.78
N THR A 32 4.11 0.07 8.36
CA THR A 32 2.94 0.97 8.43
C THR A 32 2.45 1.41 7.04
N PHE A 33 3.37 1.80 6.15
CA PHE A 33 3.03 2.14 4.78
C PHE A 33 2.75 0.90 3.92
N THR A 34 3.39 -0.23 4.21
CA THR A 34 3.09 -1.51 3.55
C THR A 34 1.63 -1.92 3.80
N GLY A 35 1.16 -1.82 5.04
CA GLY A 35 -0.23 -2.12 5.39
C GLY A 35 -1.21 -1.11 4.79
N ALA A 36 -0.84 0.18 4.74
CA ALA A 36 -1.67 1.20 4.12
C ALA A 36 -1.80 0.97 2.60
N LEU A 37 -0.70 0.61 1.95
CA LEU A 37 -0.68 0.22 0.55
C LEU A 37 -1.54 -1.02 0.31
N ALA A 38 -1.41 -2.06 1.13
CA ALA A 38 -2.22 -3.27 1.03
C ALA A 38 -3.72 -2.99 1.17
N HIS A 39 -4.11 -2.04 2.03
CA HIS A 39 -5.50 -1.62 2.19
C HIS A 39 -6.06 -0.94 0.94
N LEU A 40 -5.24 -0.17 0.23
CA LEU A 40 -5.65 0.60 -0.95
C LEU A 40 -5.64 -0.22 -2.25
N LEU A 41 -4.96 -1.36 -2.26
CA LEU A 41 -4.82 -2.17 -3.46
C LEU A 41 -6.02 -3.10 -3.68
N PRO A 42 -6.41 -3.34 -4.95
CA PRO A 42 -7.44 -4.32 -5.27
C PRO A 42 -7.10 -5.72 -4.76
N LYS A 43 -8.11 -6.52 -4.46
CA LYS A 43 -7.94 -7.92 -4.08
C LYS A 43 -7.13 -8.68 -5.13
N GLY A 44 -6.18 -9.49 -4.69
CA GLY A 44 -5.27 -10.25 -5.54
C GLY A 44 -4.00 -9.50 -5.93
N SER A 45 -3.85 -8.25 -5.51
CA SER A 45 -2.58 -7.52 -5.63
C SER A 45 -1.49 -8.14 -4.75
N HIS A 46 -0.23 -7.91 -5.12
CA HIS A 46 0.93 -8.43 -4.40
C HIS A 46 1.96 -7.34 -4.14
N ILE A 47 2.54 -7.36 -2.93
CA ILE A 47 3.57 -6.42 -2.50
C ILE A 47 4.82 -7.23 -2.17
N TYR A 48 5.90 -7.02 -2.92
CA TYR A 48 7.22 -7.54 -2.58
C TYR A 48 7.88 -6.61 -1.58
N MET A 49 8.38 -7.17 -0.49
CA MET A 49 9.08 -6.43 0.57
C MET A 49 10.56 -6.78 0.51
N GLN A 50 11.45 -5.78 0.64
CA GLN A 50 12.89 -5.99 0.82
C GLN A 50 13.32 -5.87 2.28
#